data_AF-A0A522QJW2-F1
#
_entry.id   AF-A0A522QJW2-F1
#
_cell.length_a   1.000
_cell.length_b   1.000
_cell.length_c   1.000
_cell.angle_alpha   90.00
_cell.angle_beta   90.00
_cell.angle_gamma   90.00
#
_symmetry.space_group_name_H-M   'P 1'
#
loop_
_entity.id
_entity.type
_entity.pdbx_description
1 polymer ?
#
loop_
_entity_poly.entity_id
_entity_poly.type
_entity_poly.pdbx_seq_one_letter_code
_entity_poly.pdbx_strand_id
1 'polypeptide(L)'
;MVDARRAAGTGEVGGDASRRPRAGARRCGTSARGAPTEGERAPGGSLSQSSGYVHFVGIGGIGMSALARLLIAQGVAVSGSDLNASPRLRQLRELGARVAVGHRAENVEGVRRVIVSSAIPMENPEVRAARERSIPIVTRGVLLAEMMEGRCGIAVSGTHGKTTTTTMVAAVMEAGGLDPTVLVGGEIVGRGVNAKLGGGRYLVAESDESDGSFLELRPCIAVVTNIENDHLAHYGTFEALCDAFRRFTELLPHDGLAVIGVDCASAARVAAMSRAARTVTTGLGDRAELTAGDLVQKSGGSRFTALLHGKPLLEVALCAPGLHNVANALHAIAVGLELNIPVDLIVRGLRDFRGVRRRFDVLFRSSDVAVVDDYAHHPTAVATTIAAARQYWPGRVVAAFQPHRYTRTAYLIDDFVRALIGADEVLVTDVYAAGEQP
;
A
#
# COMPACT_ATOMS: atom_id res chain seq x y z
N MET A 1 60.13 38.01 -34.59
CA MET A 1 60.76 37.87 -33.26
C MET A 1 59.87 36.94 -32.46
N VAL A 2 60.03 35.61 -32.58
CA VAL A 2 61.08 34.77 -31.95
C VAL A 2 60.91 34.84 -30.43
N ASP A 3 60.19 33.91 -29.78
CA ASP A 3 60.48 32.47 -29.54
C ASP A 3 61.61 32.27 -28.51
N ALA A 4 61.29 31.65 -27.35
CA ALA A 4 62.16 30.77 -26.53
C ALA A 4 61.46 30.41 -25.20
N ARG A 5 61.00 29.17 -24.96
CA ARG A 5 61.74 27.91 -24.65
C ARG A 5 62.34 27.92 -23.22
N ARG A 6 61.81 27.10 -22.30
CA ARG A 6 62.11 25.67 -22.00
C ARG A 6 63.20 25.50 -20.92
N ALA A 7 62.87 24.76 -19.85
CA ALA A 7 63.57 23.57 -19.30
C ALA A 7 63.02 23.33 -17.87
N ALA A 8 62.34 22.22 -17.53
CA ALA A 8 62.73 20.80 -17.48
C ALA A 8 63.59 20.42 -16.26
N GLY A 9 63.15 19.39 -15.53
CA GLY A 9 63.91 18.68 -14.47
C GLY A 9 63.06 18.36 -13.23
N THR A 10 62.21 17.32 -13.26
CA THR A 10 62.46 15.94 -12.79
C THR A 10 62.50 15.76 -11.26
N GLY A 11 61.57 14.94 -10.75
CA GLY A 11 61.54 14.44 -9.38
C GLY A 11 60.34 13.54 -9.15
N GLU A 12 60.46 12.28 -9.54
CA GLU A 12 59.55 11.17 -9.23
C GLU A 12 59.50 10.89 -7.73
N VAL A 13 58.30 10.65 -7.18
CA VAL A 13 57.95 9.61 -6.18
C VAL A 13 56.41 9.47 -6.28
N GLY A 14 55.77 8.38 -6.72
CA GLY A 14 55.91 7.00 -6.24
C GLY A 14 54.95 6.77 -5.06
N GLY A 15 53.66 6.48 -5.30
CA GLY A 15 52.70 6.32 -4.20
C GLY A 15 51.33 5.82 -4.63
N ASP A 16 51.28 4.55 -5.04
CA ASP A 16 50.08 3.72 -5.14
C ASP A 16 49.36 3.60 -3.78
N ALA A 17 48.06 3.89 -3.77
CA ALA A 17 47.10 3.27 -2.83
C ALA A 17 45.67 3.56 -3.29
N SER A 18 45.16 2.68 -4.15
CA SER A 18 43.73 2.48 -4.37
C SER A 18 42.96 2.36 -3.05
N ARG A 19 42.11 3.33 -2.71
CA ARG A 19 41.11 3.22 -1.64
C ARG A 19 39.73 3.51 -2.19
N ARG A 20 39.11 2.47 -2.77
CA ARG A 20 37.66 2.39 -2.94
C ARG A 20 37.00 2.40 -1.55
N PRO A 21 35.95 3.18 -1.29
CA PRO A 21 35.18 3.01 -0.07
C PRO A 21 34.41 1.69 -0.18
N ARG A 22 34.84 0.67 0.57
CA ARG A 22 34.02 -0.53 0.83
C ARG A 22 32.82 -0.07 1.65
N ALA A 23 31.64 -0.01 1.04
CA ALA A 23 30.39 -0.04 1.78
C ALA A 23 30.37 -1.33 2.60
N GLY A 24 30.45 -1.21 3.92
CA GLY A 24 30.41 -2.33 4.83
C GLY A 24 29.03 -2.98 4.77
N ALA A 25 28.93 -4.12 4.08
CA ALA A 25 27.82 -5.05 4.25
C ALA A 25 27.83 -5.54 5.69
N ARG A 26 27.04 -4.90 6.57
CA ARG A 26 26.72 -5.46 7.87
C ARG A 26 25.67 -6.52 7.62
N ARG A 27 26.09 -7.78 7.76
CA ARG A 27 25.18 -8.92 7.87
C ARG A 27 24.16 -8.60 8.95
N CYS A 28 22.88 -8.86 8.65
CA CYS A 28 21.86 -9.06 9.67
C CYS A 28 22.43 -10.09 10.66
N GLY A 29 22.83 -9.61 11.85
CA GLY A 29 23.51 -10.42 12.85
C GLY A 29 22.55 -11.43 13.43
N THR A 30 22.56 -12.65 12.88
CA THR A 30 21.99 -13.82 13.54
C THR A 30 22.81 -14.11 14.78
N SER A 31 22.24 -13.91 15.98
CA SER A 31 22.71 -14.68 17.13
C SER A 31 22.31 -16.14 16.90
N ALA A 32 23.29 -16.94 16.51
CA ALA A 32 23.15 -18.38 16.41
C ALA A 32 23.00 -18.95 17.82
N ARG A 33 21.76 -19.27 18.21
CA ARG A 33 21.52 -20.40 19.11
C ARG A 33 21.32 -21.63 18.23
N GLY A 34 22.08 -22.68 18.56
CA GLY A 34 22.18 -24.03 17.98
C GLY A 34 21.26 -24.41 16.82
N ALA A 35 21.86 -24.95 15.76
CA ALA A 35 21.14 -25.76 14.78
C ALA A 35 20.34 -26.86 15.49
N PRO A 36 19.04 -27.06 15.19
CA PRO A 36 18.34 -28.23 15.66
C PRO A 36 18.84 -29.42 14.86
N THR A 37 19.38 -30.41 15.57
CA THR A 37 19.47 -31.78 15.10
C THR A 37 18.10 -32.25 14.62
N GLU A 38 18.10 -33.03 13.53
CA GLU A 38 16.89 -33.69 13.01
C GLU A 38 16.16 -34.41 14.16
N GLY A 39 14.91 -34.00 14.41
CA GLY A 39 14.04 -34.65 15.38
C GLY A 39 13.65 -33.79 16.59
N GLU A 40 12.91 -32.70 16.38
CA GLU A 40 11.82 -32.27 17.28
C GLU A 40 11.07 -31.10 16.65
N ARG A 41 9.80 -31.30 16.31
CA ARG A 41 8.90 -30.23 15.88
C ARG A 41 8.63 -29.33 17.09
N ALA A 42 9.15 -28.11 17.07
CA ALA A 42 8.73 -27.06 18.00
C ALA A 42 7.23 -26.75 17.76
N PRO A 43 6.40 -26.56 18.80
CA PRO A 43 4.99 -26.27 18.64
C PRO A 43 4.85 -24.83 18.14
N GLY A 44 4.68 -24.67 16.82
CA GLY A 44 4.10 -23.45 16.28
C GLY A 44 2.74 -23.24 16.94
N GLY A 45 2.46 -22.02 17.39
CA GLY A 45 1.13 -21.63 17.85
C GLY A 45 0.13 -21.87 16.73
N SER A 46 -0.42 -23.09 16.67
CA SER A 46 -1.43 -23.44 15.71
C SER A 46 -2.64 -22.61 16.07
N LEU A 47 -3.21 -21.91 15.08
CA LEU A 47 -4.66 -21.72 15.05
C LEU A 47 -5.24 -23.12 15.17
N SER A 48 -5.55 -23.52 16.41
CA SER A 48 -5.97 -24.88 16.72
C SER A 48 -7.17 -25.22 15.84
N GLN A 49 -7.25 -26.48 15.43
CA GLN A 49 -8.45 -27.07 14.81
C GLN A 49 -9.61 -27.09 15.83
N SER A 50 -10.02 -25.91 16.25
CA SER A 50 -11.27 -25.66 16.92
C SER A 50 -12.35 -25.82 15.86
N SER A 51 -13.26 -26.75 16.10
CA SER A 51 -14.43 -26.96 15.26
C SER A 51 -15.21 -25.64 15.15
N GLY A 52 -15.57 -25.24 13.93
CA GLY A 52 -16.41 -24.08 13.68
C GLY A 52 -15.82 -23.04 12.72
N TYR A 53 -16.71 -22.24 12.14
CA TYR A 53 -16.35 -21.25 11.14
C TYR A 53 -15.77 -19.97 11.76
N VAL A 54 -14.83 -19.32 11.06
CA VAL A 54 -14.54 -17.89 11.27
C VAL A 54 -15.54 -17.10 10.43
N HIS A 55 -16.42 -16.35 11.09
CA HIS A 55 -17.53 -15.64 10.45
C HIS A 55 -17.21 -14.18 10.21
N PHE A 56 -17.43 -13.68 9.00
CA PHE A 56 -17.24 -12.28 8.64
C PHE A 56 -18.58 -11.56 8.48
N VAL A 57 -18.81 -10.51 9.26
CA VAL A 57 -19.96 -9.60 9.06
C VAL A 57 -19.53 -8.49 8.10
N GLY A 58 -20.19 -8.40 6.94
CA GLY A 58 -19.76 -7.54 5.83
C GLY A 58 -18.63 -8.15 4.99
N ILE A 59 -18.70 -9.46 4.72
CA ILE A 59 -17.65 -10.21 4.02
C ILE A 59 -17.41 -9.73 2.57
N GLY A 60 -18.37 -9.05 1.95
CA GLY A 60 -18.27 -8.49 0.61
C GLY A 60 -17.46 -7.20 0.51
N GLY A 61 -17.09 -6.60 1.64
CA GLY A 61 -16.14 -5.48 1.69
C GLY A 61 -14.79 -5.86 1.09
N ILE A 62 -14.09 -4.90 0.47
CA ILE A 62 -12.82 -5.19 -0.21
C ILE A 62 -11.76 -5.71 0.77
N GLY A 63 -11.55 -5.08 1.93
CA GLY A 63 -10.62 -5.59 2.94
C GLY A 63 -11.07 -6.90 3.60
N MET A 64 -12.38 -7.07 3.82
CA MET A 64 -12.93 -8.27 4.48
C MET A 64 -12.80 -9.51 3.60
N SER A 65 -13.16 -9.39 2.32
CA SER A 65 -13.04 -10.48 1.34
C SER A 65 -11.58 -10.92 1.13
N ALA A 66 -10.62 -9.98 1.20
CA ALA A 66 -9.19 -10.29 1.11
C ALA A 66 -8.73 -11.22 2.24
N LEU A 67 -9.07 -10.87 3.49
CA LEU A 67 -8.74 -11.68 4.68
C LEU A 67 -9.46 -13.03 4.65
N ALA A 68 -10.74 -13.06 4.26
CA ALA A 68 -11.51 -14.29 4.11
C ALA A 68 -10.85 -15.27 3.12
N ARG A 69 -10.38 -14.77 1.95
CA ARG A 69 -9.66 -15.59 0.96
C ARG A 69 -8.39 -16.20 1.53
N LEU A 70 -7.61 -15.44 2.30
CA LEU A 70 -6.39 -15.96 2.90
C LEU A 70 -6.68 -17.06 3.92
N LEU A 71 -7.70 -16.87 4.77
CA LEU A 71 -8.09 -17.90 5.74
C LEU A 71 -8.54 -19.18 5.04
N ILE A 72 -9.32 -19.07 3.97
CA ILE A 72 -9.72 -20.23 3.15
C ILE A 72 -8.50 -20.92 2.55
N ALA A 73 -7.57 -20.16 1.97
CA ALA A 73 -6.33 -20.70 1.41
C ALA A 73 -5.43 -21.36 2.47
N GLN A 74 -5.55 -20.96 3.74
CA GLN A 74 -4.89 -21.60 4.89
C GLN A 74 -5.66 -22.83 5.43
N GLY A 75 -6.77 -23.21 4.81
CA GLY A 75 -7.60 -24.35 5.23
C GLY A 75 -8.57 -24.05 6.38
N VAL A 76 -8.78 -22.77 6.72
CA VAL A 76 -9.74 -22.36 7.75
C VAL A 76 -11.15 -22.35 7.15
N ALA A 77 -12.10 -22.97 7.85
CA ALA A 77 -13.52 -22.88 7.50
C ALA A 77 -14.02 -21.44 7.68
N VAL A 78 -14.44 -20.80 6.59
CA VAL A 78 -14.93 -19.41 6.60
C VAL A 78 -16.41 -19.35 6.30
N SER A 79 -17.13 -18.53 7.07
CA SER A 79 -18.49 -18.12 6.76
C SER A 79 -18.60 -16.60 6.78
N GLY A 80 -19.70 -16.05 6.30
CA GLY A 80 -19.94 -14.61 6.39
C GLY A 80 -21.27 -14.17 5.83
N SER A 81 -21.56 -12.90 6.05
CA SER A 81 -22.78 -12.24 5.63
C SER A 81 -22.46 -10.89 4.98
N ASP A 82 -23.33 -10.44 4.09
CA ASP A 82 -23.33 -9.07 3.60
C ASP A 82 -24.76 -8.63 3.28
N LEU A 83 -25.04 -7.32 3.29
CA LEU A 83 -26.37 -6.79 3.04
C LEU A 83 -26.86 -7.14 1.64
N ASN A 84 -25.97 -7.06 0.66
CA ASN A 84 -26.31 -7.19 -0.75
C ASN A 84 -25.55 -8.33 -1.42
N ALA A 85 -26.20 -9.01 -2.36
CA ALA A 85 -25.52 -9.94 -3.25
C ALA A 85 -24.46 -9.19 -4.08
N SER A 86 -23.28 -9.79 -4.26
CA SER A 86 -22.21 -9.20 -5.06
C SER A 86 -21.37 -10.26 -5.77
N PRO A 87 -20.58 -9.89 -6.80
CA PRO A 87 -19.61 -10.79 -7.42
C PRO A 87 -18.62 -11.39 -6.41
N ARG A 88 -18.18 -10.62 -5.41
CA ARG A 88 -17.24 -11.10 -4.38
C ARG A 88 -17.85 -12.20 -3.52
N LEU A 89 -19.13 -12.07 -3.16
CA LEU A 89 -19.86 -13.10 -2.42
C LEU A 89 -19.92 -14.42 -3.21
N ARG A 90 -20.15 -14.35 -4.54
CA ARG A 90 -20.15 -15.55 -5.40
C ARG A 90 -18.77 -16.21 -5.44
N GLN A 91 -17.72 -15.43 -5.66
CA GLN A 91 -16.34 -15.93 -5.68
C GLN A 91 -15.93 -16.58 -4.35
N LEU A 92 -16.35 -16.03 -3.21
CA LEU A 92 -16.08 -16.64 -1.91
C LEU A 92 -16.80 -17.97 -1.72
N ARG A 93 -18.03 -18.12 -2.23
CA ARG A 93 -18.75 -19.40 -2.23
C ARG A 93 -18.04 -20.45 -3.10
N GLU A 94 -17.55 -20.04 -4.27
CA GLU A 94 -16.76 -20.92 -5.16
C GLU A 94 -15.47 -21.42 -4.49
N LEU A 95 -14.89 -20.61 -3.59
CA LEU A 95 -13.75 -21.01 -2.75
C LEU A 95 -14.14 -21.85 -1.53
N GLY A 96 -15.42 -22.15 -1.33
CA GLY A 96 -15.92 -23.01 -0.24
C GLY A 96 -16.41 -22.27 1.01
N ALA A 97 -16.53 -20.94 0.99
CA ALA A 97 -17.11 -20.20 2.12
C ALA A 97 -18.64 -20.35 2.20
N ARG A 98 -19.18 -20.45 3.42
CA ARG A 98 -20.63 -20.35 3.66
C ARG A 98 -21.05 -18.88 3.73
N VAL A 99 -21.70 -18.37 2.69
CA VAL A 99 -22.03 -16.95 2.59
C VAL A 99 -23.54 -16.69 2.54
N ALA A 100 -24.04 -15.83 3.42
CA ALA A 100 -25.42 -15.37 3.49
C ALA A 100 -25.62 -13.95 2.92
N VAL A 101 -26.81 -13.67 2.38
CA VAL A 101 -27.26 -12.31 2.09
C VAL A 101 -28.25 -11.88 3.17
N GLY A 102 -28.05 -10.67 3.70
CA GLY A 102 -28.75 -10.12 4.84
C GLY A 102 -28.17 -10.58 6.19
N HIS A 103 -28.28 -9.71 7.19
CA HIS A 103 -27.79 -9.97 8.53
C HIS A 103 -28.85 -10.62 9.42
N ARG A 104 -28.56 -11.79 9.99
CA ARG A 104 -29.49 -12.53 10.87
C ARG A 104 -28.74 -13.29 11.97
N ALA A 105 -29.35 -13.42 13.14
CA ALA A 105 -28.72 -14.03 14.33
C ALA A 105 -28.32 -15.51 14.12
N GLU A 106 -28.99 -16.22 13.22
CA GLU A 106 -28.71 -17.63 12.89
C GLU A 106 -27.43 -17.77 12.05
N ASN A 107 -26.96 -16.69 11.40
CA ASN A 107 -25.74 -16.72 10.60
C ASN A 107 -24.48 -17.02 11.44
N VAL A 108 -24.53 -16.76 12.76
CA VAL A 108 -23.42 -17.05 13.69
C VAL A 108 -23.56 -18.39 14.44
N GLU A 109 -24.42 -19.29 13.97
CA GLU A 109 -24.51 -20.66 14.49
C GLU A 109 -23.30 -21.52 14.06
N GLY A 110 -22.71 -22.25 15.00
CA GLY A 110 -21.52 -23.08 14.74
C GLY A 110 -20.26 -22.27 14.38
N VAL A 111 -20.25 -20.98 14.76
CA VAL A 111 -19.13 -20.05 14.56
C VAL A 111 -18.26 -20.01 15.80
N ARG A 112 -16.95 -20.06 15.61
CA ARG A 112 -15.96 -19.98 16.71
C ARG A 112 -15.43 -18.57 16.96
N ARG A 113 -15.58 -17.67 15.97
CA ARG A 113 -15.09 -16.30 16.02
C ARG A 113 -15.80 -15.43 14.99
N VAL A 114 -16.11 -14.20 15.35
CA VAL A 114 -16.70 -13.20 14.44
C VAL A 114 -15.69 -12.10 14.13
N ILE A 115 -15.57 -11.75 12.85
CA ILE A 115 -14.76 -10.66 12.32
C ILE A 115 -15.71 -9.56 11.85
N VAL A 116 -15.50 -8.34 12.32
CA VAL A 116 -16.28 -7.16 11.93
C VAL A 116 -15.39 -6.10 11.28
N SER A 117 -15.95 -5.37 10.31
CA SER A 117 -15.35 -4.12 9.84
C SER A 117 -15.85 -2.93 10.66
N SER A 118 -15.17 -1.79 10.58
CA SER A 118 -15.59 -0.54 11.22
C SER A 118 -16.93 -0.01 10.71
N ALA A 119 -17.44 -0.51 9.57
CA ALA A 119 -18.74 -0.15 9.04
C ALA A 119 -19.91 -0.94 9.66
N ILE A 120 -19.64 -1.97 10.48
CA ILE A 120 -20.70 -2.78 11.09
C ILE A 120 -21.13 -2.18 12.43
N PRO A 121 -22.40 -1.76 12.58
CA PRO A 121 -22.90 -1.21 13.83
C PRO A 121 -23.01 -2.27 14.93
N MET A 122 -22.95 -1.86 16.19
CA MET A 122 -23.01 -2.78 17.33
C MET A 122 -24.38 -3.40 17.53
N GLU A 123 -25.41 -2.75 16.98
CA GLU A 123 -26.80 -3.18 16.93
C GLU A 123 -27.05 -4.28 15.88
N ASN A 124 -26.06 -4.58 15.03
CA ASN A 124 -26.17 -5.62 14.03
C ASN A 124 -26.58 -6.96 14.68
N PRO A 125 -27.60 -7.66 14.15
CA PRO A 125 -28.15 -8.86 14.78
C PRO A 125 -27.12 -9.99 14.95
N GLU A 126 -26.13 -10.09 14.07
CA GLU A 126 -25.05 -11.09 14.19
C GLU A 126 -24.06 -10.73 15.29
N VAL A 127 -23.72 -9.45 15.42
CA VAL A 127 -22.83 -8.94 16.47
C VAL A 127 -23.48 -9.11 17.84
N ARG A 128 -24.78 -8.82 17.96
CA ARG A 128 -25.56 -9.04 19.19
C ARG A 128 -25.62 -10.51 19.56
N ALA A 129 -26.00 -11.38 18.62
CA ALA A 129 -26.06 -12.82 18.85
C ALA A 129 -24.70 -13.42 19.23
N ALA A 130 -23.61 -12.94 18.63
CA ALA A 130 -22.26 -13.35 18.97
C ALA A 130 -21.90 -12.97 20.42
N ARG A 131 -22.26 -11.77 20.88
CA ARG A 131 -22.07 -11.33 22.26
C ARG A 131 -22.88 -12.18 23.25
N GLU A 132 -24.17 -12.38 22.97
CA GLU A 132 -25.07 -13.19 23.81
C GLU A 132 -24.55 -14.63 23.96
N ARG A 133 -23.91 -15.17 22.91
CA ARG A 133 -23.30 -16.50 22.89
C ARG A 133 -21.84 -16.53 23.34
N SER A 134 -21.28 -15.41 23.80
CA SER A 134 -19.87 -15.26 24.19
C SER A 134 -18.87 -15.68 23.11
N ILE A 135 -19.24 -15.53 21.83
CA ILE A 135 -18.35 -15.79 20.69
C ILE A 135 -17.38 -14.60 20.58
N PRO A 136 -16.05 -14.84 20.51
CA PRO A 136 -15.08 -13.77 20.36
C PRO A 136 -15.34 -12.92 19.12
N ILE A 137 -15.39 -11.59 19.30
CA ILE A 137 -15.56 -10.61 18.23
C ILE A 137 -14.26 -9.84 18.10
N VAL A 138 -13.72 -9.78 16.88
CA VAL A 138 -12.51 -9.02 16.59
C VAL A 138 -12.70 -8.12 15.37
N THR A 139 -11.91 -7.07 15.30
CA THR A 139 -11.92 -6.17 14.16
C THR A 139 -11.08 -6.72 13.01
N ARG A 140 -11.35 -6.23 11.81
CA ARG A 140 -10.52 -6.44 10.61
C ARG A 140 -9.04 -6.16 10.88
N GLY A 141 -8.72 -5.06 11.57
CA GLY A 141 -7.35 -4.64 11.87
C GLY A 141 -6.62 -5.62 12.78
N VAL A 142 -7.30 -6.11 13.82
CA VAL A 142 -6.74 -7.13 14.72
C VAL A 142 -6.47 -8.44 13.97
N LEU A 143 -7.39 -8.89 13.11
CA LEU A 143 -7.15 -10.08 12.29
C LEU A 143 -5.94 -9.89 11.34
N LEU A 144 -5.78 -8.70 10.76
CA LEU A 144 -4.62 -8.39 9.93
C LEU A 144 -3.32 -8.42 10.74
N ALA A 145 -3.32 -7.87 11.96
CA ALA A 145 -2.20 -7.91 12.87
C ALA A 145 -1.80 -9.37 13.20
N GLU A 146 -2.76 -10.21 13.56
CA GLU A 146 -2.54 -11.64 13.80
C GLU A 146 -1.98 -12.37 12.58
N MET A 147 -2.40 -12.02 11.37
CA MET A 147 -1.83 -12.60 10.15
C MET A 147 -0.38 -12.15 9.90
N MET A 148 0.00 -10.97 10.39
CA MET A 148 1.38 -10.49 10.34
C MET A 148 2.27 -11.14 11.41
N GLU A 149 1.69 -11.64 12.50
CA GLU A 149 2.47 -12.33 13.54
C GLU A 149 3.22 -13.54 12.97
N GLY A 150 4.49 -13.69 13.39
CA GLY A 150 5.39 -14.73 12.88
C GLY A 150 5.89 -14.52 11.44
N ARG A 151 5.51 -13.41 10.78
CA ARG A 151 5.99 -13.03 9.44
C ARG A 151 6.77 -11.70 9.51
N CYS A 152 7.52 -11.40 8.45
CA CYS A 152 8.04 -10.05 8.26
C CYS A 152 6.95 -9.23 7.52
N GLY A 153 6.16 -8.48 8.29
CA GLY A 153 5.08 -7.64 7.76
C GLY A 153 5.62 -6.35 7.11
N ILE A 154 5.16 -6.05 5.90
CA ILE A 154 5.41 -4.81 5.19
C ILE A 154 4.07 -4.07 5.10
N ALA A 155 3.91 -3.05 5.92
CA ALA A 155 2.67 -2.30 6.04
C ALA A 155 2.77 -0.98 5.27
N VAL A 156 1.88 -0.77 4.31
CA VAL A 156 1.85 0.43 3.46
C VAL A 156 0.64 1.28 3.82
N SER A 157 0.91 2.49 4.30
CA SER A 157 -0.09 3.47 4.76
C SER A 157 0.18 4.87 4.19
N GLY A 158 -0.63 5.85 4.60
CA GLY A 158 -0.63 7.23 4.11
C GLY A 158 -1.93 7.60 3.41
N THR A 159 -2.19 8.88 3.22
CA THR A 159 -3.53 9.33 2.75
C THR A 159 -3.85 8.81 1.35
N HIS A 160 -2.91 8.96 0.40
CA HIS A 160 -3.08 8.55 -1.00
C HIS A 160 -2.04 7.52 -1.45
N GLY A 161 -2.36 6.69 -2.43
CA GLY A 161 -1.38 5.80 -3.08
C GLY A 161 -1.07 4.49 -2.35
N LYS A 162 -1.71 4.22 -1.20
CA LYS A 162 -1.54 2.97 -0.42
C LYS A 162 -1.68 1.71 -1.28
N THR A 163 -2.83 1.54 -1.93
CA THR A 163 -3.16 0.37 -2.75
C THR A 163 -2.15 0.16 -3.89
N THR A 164 -1.81 1.24 -4.59
CA THR A 164 -0.87 1.19 -5.72
C THR A 164 0.54 0.84 -5.26
N THR A 165 1.03 1.50 -4.21
CA THR A 165 2.35 1.23 -3.62
C THR A 165 2.44 -0.19 -3.07
N THR A 166 1.42 -0.67 -2.36
CA THR A 166 1.34 -2.06 -1.87
C THR A 166 1.50 -3.06 -3.02
N THR A 167 0.82 -2.80 -4.14
CA THR A 167 0.88 -3.67 -5.31
C THR A 167 2.22 -3.60 -6.03
N MET A 168 2.84 -2.42 -6.11
CA MET A 168 4.20 -2.26 -6.66
C MET A 168 5.25 -2.96 -5.80
N VAL A 169 5.17 -2.83 -4.48
CA VAL A 169 6.03 -3.57 -3.53
C VAL A 169 5.87 -5.07 -3.74
N ALA A 170 4.63 -5.57 -3.80
CA ALA A 170 4.37 -6.97 -4.06
C ALA A 170 4.97 -7.44 -5.41
N ALA A 171 4.81 -6.66 -6.48
CA ALA A 171 5.36 -6.99 -7.79
C ALA A 171 6.90 -7.05 -7.80
N VAL A 172 7.56 -6.10 -7.13
CA VAL A 172 9.02 -6.08 -6.94
C VAL A 172 9.47 -7.32 -6.16
N MET A 173 8.79 -7.66 -5.07
CA MET A 173 9.12 -8.83 -4.24
C MET A 173 8.90 -10.17 -4.96
N GLU A 174 7.84 -10.28 -5.76
CA GLU A 174 7.57 -11.45 -6.60
C GLU A 174 8.62 -11.60 -7.70
N ALA A 175 9.01 -10.50 -8.36
CA ALA A 175 10.12 -10.53 -9.32
C ALA A 175 11.45 -10.93 -8.65
N GLY A 176 11.64 -10.55 -7.39
CA GLY A 176 12.76 -10.98 -6.53
C GLY A 176 12.68 -12.42 -6.02
N GLY A 177 11.63 -13.17 -6.34
CA GLY A 177 11.46 -14.56 -5.92
C GLY A 177 11.12 -14.77 -4.43
N LEU A 178 10.68 -13.72 -3.72
CA LEU A 178 10.38 -13.79 -2.28
C LEU A 178 8.98 -14.37 -1.96
N ASP A 179 8.13 -14.51 -2.97
CA ASP A 179 6.76 -15.04 -2.91
C ASP A 179 5.94 -14.58 -1.68
N PRO A 180 5.68 -13.27 -1.53
CA PRO A 180 4.97 -12.74 -0.37
C PRO A 180 3.48 -13.14 -0.35
N THR A 181 2.93 -13.24 0.85
CA THR A 181 1.48 -13.07 1.04
C THR A 181 1.13 -11.60 0.79
N VAL A 182 0.05 -11.33 0.05
CA VAL A 182 -0.32 -9.98 -0.38
C VAL A 182 -1.77 -9.71 -0.01
N LEU A 183 -2.04 -8.54 0.57
CA LEU A 183 -3.35 -8.04 0.96
C LEU A 183 -3.51 -6.59 0.49
N VAL A 184 -4.40 -6.34 -0.46
CA VAL A 184 -4.57 -5.03 -1.10
C VAL A 184 -6.03 -4.58 -0.98
N GLY A 185 -6.24 -3.28 -0.80
CA GLY A 185 -7.57 -2.64 -0.74
C GLY A 185 -8.26 -2.49 -2.10
N GLY A 186 -7.82 -3.22 -3.12
CA GLY A 186 -8.31 -3.17 -4.49
C GLY A 186 -7.95 -4.43 -5.29
N GLU A 187 -8.66 -4.67 -6.40
CA GLU A 187 -8.42 -5.84 -7.24
C GLU A 187 -7.19 -5.63 -8.14
N ILE A 188 -6.24 -6.56 -8.08
CA ILE A 188 -5.01 -6.51 -8.86
C ILE A 188 -5.34 -6.87 -10.33
N VAL A 189 -4.95 -6.00 -11.27
CA VAL A 189 -5.18 -6.23 -12.71
C VAL A 189 -4.46 -7.51 -13.15
N GLY A 190 -5.16 -8.35 -13.91
CA GLY A 190 -4.64 -9.64 -14.39
C GLY A 190 -4.77 -10.80 -13.40
N ARG A 191 -5.14 -10.55 -12.14
CA ARG A 191 -5.41 -11.60 -11.14
C ARG A 191 -6.87 -11.70 -10.72
N GLY A 192 -7.62 -10.59 -10.83
CA GLY A 192 -9.05 -10.56 -10.47
C GLY A 192 -9.32 -10.76 -8.97
N VAL A 193 -8.29 -10.69 -8.14
CA VAL A 193 -8.35 -10.85 -6.69
C VAL A 193 -7.52 -9.76 -6.01
N ASN A 194 -7.85 -9.52 -4.75
CA ASN A 194 -7.29 -8.50 -3.86
C ASN A 194 -6.39 -9.10 -2.76
N ALA A 195 -6.18 -10.41 -2.79
CA ALA A 195 -5.26 -11.11 -1.91
C ALA A 195 -4.59 -12.30 -2.61
N LYS A 196 -3.39 -12.65 -2.16
CA LYS A 196 -2.65 -13.85 -2.56
C LYS A 196 -2.00 -14.45 -1.32
N LEU A 197 -2.16 -15.74 -1.09
CA LEU A 197 -1.35 -16.47 -0.11
C LEU A 197 -0.02 -16.83 -0.78
N GLY A 198 1.09 -16.36 -0.19
CA GLY A 198 2.44 -16.71 -0.62
C GLY A 198 3.05 -17.77 0.28
N GLY A 199 3.99 -18.55 -0.26
CA GLY A 199 4.78 -19.53 0.48
C GLY A 199 5.95 -18.92 1.27
N GLY A 200 6.27 -17.64 1.01
CA GLY A 200 7.35 -16.93 1.69
C GLY A 200 7.02 -16.43 3.10
N ARG A 201 8.07 -15.94 3.79
CA ARG A 201 7.97 -15.38 5.17
C ARG A 201 7.40 -13.97 5.23
N TYR A 202 7.16 -13.34 4.09
CA TYR A 202 6.74 -11.94 4.01
C TYR A 202 5.23 -11.82 3.87
N LEU A 203 4.67 -10.75 4.43
CA LEU A 203 3.29 -10.35 4.20
C LEU A 203 3.29 -8.86 3.86
N VAL A 204 2.83 -8.51 2.67
CA VAL A 204 2.66 -7.13 2.20
C VAL A 204 1.19 -6.76 2.34
N ALA A 205 0.88 -5.75 3.14
CA ALA A 205 -0.49 -5.30 3.32
C ALA A 205 -0.65 -3.80 3.17
N GLU A 206 -1.71 -3.42 2.49
CA GLU A 206 -2.29 -2.09 2.63
C GLU A 206 -2.85 -1.93 4.05
N SER A 207 -2.51 -0.82 4.68
CA SER A 207 -2.95 -0.48 6.02
C SER A 207 -3.65 0.87 6.04
N ASP A 208 -4.83 0.89 6.65
CA ASP A 208 -5.74 2.02 6.64
C ASP A 208 -5.63 2.81 7.94
N GLU A 209 -5.37 4.10 7.81
CA GLU A 209 -5.32 5.05 8.91
C GLU A 209 -6.72 5.50 9.35
N SER A 210 -7.75 5.35 8.52
CA SER A 210 -9.04 6.03 8.71
C SER A 210 -9.74 5.78 10.06
N ASP A 211 -9.51 4.62 10.68
CA ASP A 211 -10.07 4.21 11.96
C ASP A 211 -9.00 3.89 13.04
N GLY A 212 -7.73 4.25 12.78
CA GLY A 212 -6.61 4.01 13.69
C GLY A 212 -6.14 2.55 13.75
N SER A 213 -6.76 1.63 13.01
CA SER A 213 -6.46 0.19 13.09
C SER A 213 -5.05 -0.19 12.65
N PHE A 214 -4.39 0.64 11.83
CA PHE A 214 -2.97 0.46 11.50
C PHE A 214 -2.03 0.47 12.71
N LEU A 215 -2.44 1.02 13.86
CA LEU A 215 -1.64 1.04 15.09
C LEU A 215 -1.59 -0.31 15.82
N GLU A 216 -2.46 -1.25 15.45
CA GLU A 216 -2.46 -2.61 15.96
C GLU A 216 -1.39 -3.49 15.29
N LEU A 217 -0.84 -3.03 14.17
CA LEU A 217 0.12 -3.80 13.38
C LEU A 217 1.52 -3.84 14.01
N ARG A 218 2.28 -4.86 13.63
CA ARG A 218 3.69 -5.05 14.01
C ARG A 218 4.56 -5.30 12.77
N PRO A 219 4.76 -4.30 11.91
CA PRO A 219 5.54 -4.47 10.68
C PRO A 219 7.04 -4.57 10.96
N CYS A 220 7.78 -5.21 10.06
CA CYS A 220 9.23 -5.07 9.94
C CYS A 220 9.62 -3.89 9.01
N ILE A 221 8.75 -3.52 8.07
CA ILE A 221 8.90 -2.34 7.21
C ILE A 221 7.59 -1.56 7.19
N ALA A 222 7.65 -0.28 7.49
CA ALA A 222 6.51 0.64 7.45
C ALA A 222 6.72 1.64 6.33
N VAL A 223 5.77 1.70 5.39
CA VAL A 223 5.78 2.68 4.30
C VAL A 223 4.70 3.72 4.58
N VAL A 224 5.09 5.00 4.61
CA VAL A 224 4.18 6.15 4.69
C VAL A 224 4.30 6.92 3.39
N THR A 225 3.28 6.81 2.54
CA THR A 225 3.28 7.40 1.19
C THR A 225 3.20 8.93 1.22
N ASN A 226 2.24 9.48 1.96
CA ASN A 226 2.02 10.90 2.21
C ASN A 226 1.04 11.06 3.38
N ILE A 227 0.93 12.28 3.91
CA ILE A 227 -0.01 12.62 4.99
C ILE A 227 -0.71 13.92 4.60
N GLU A 228 -2.01 13.84 4.34
CA GLU A 228 -2.88 14.98 4.06
C GLU A 228 -4.09 14.99 4.98
N ASN A 229 -4.79 16.11 4.99
CA ASN A 229 -5.92 16.33 5.86
C ASN A 229 -7.15 15.51 5.41
N ASP A 230 -7.28 14.29 5.93
CA ASP A 230 -8.43 13.41 5.73
C ASP A 230 -8.81 12.74 7.06
N HIS A 231 -9.98 12.11 7.13
CA HIS A 231 -10.43 11.30 8.26
C HIS A 231 -10.47 12.03 9.63
N LEU A 232 -10.62 13.36 9.64
CA LEU A 232 -10.71 14.16 10.88
C LEU A 232 -11.87 13.77 11.80
N ALA A 233 -12.91 13.12 11.28
CA ALA A 233 -13.98 12.58 12.11
C ALA A 233 -13.47 11.58 13.17
N HIS A 234 -12.38 10.86 12.87
CA HIS A 234 -11.72 9.94 13.81
C HIS A 234 -10.67 10.66 14.66
N TYR A 235 -9.80 11.45 14.02
CA TYR A 235 -8.62 12.02 14.68
C TYR A 235 -8.86 13.34 15.41
N GLY A 236 -9.95 14.04 15.11
CA GLY A 236 -10.27 15.36 15.64
C GLY A 236 -9.44 16.48 15.00
N THR A 237 -8.10 16.34 14.96
CA THR A 237 -7.18 17.33 14.39
C THR A 237 -6.17 16.70 13.43
N PHE A 238 -5.62 17.52 12.53
CA PHE A 238 -4.59 17.09 11.59
C PHE A 238 -3.28 16.75 12.29
N GLU A 239 -2.97 17.42 13.40
CA GLU A 239 -1.83 17.12 14.26
C GLU A 239 -1.96 15.74 14.90
N ALA A 240 -3.17 15.34 15.32
CA ALA A 240 -3.42 14.00 15.85
C ALA A 240 -3.23 12.91 14.78
N LEU A 241 -3.64 13.18 13.53
CA LEU A 241 -3.35 12.30 12.40
C LEU A 241 -1.83 12.18 12.16
N CYS A 242 -1.09 13.28 12.18
CA CYS A 242 0.37 13.27 12.05
C CYS A 242 1.04 12.48 13.19
N ASP A 243 0.57 12.65 14.43
CA ASP A 243 1.08 11.89 15.58
C ASP A 243 0.79 10.40 15.44
N ALA A 244 -0.38 10.02 14.91
CA ALA A 244 -0.69 8.62 14.64
C ALA A 244 0.30 8.01 13.63
N PHE A 245 0.65 8.72 12.55
CA PHE A 245 1.70 8.26 11.63
C PHE A 245 3.09 8.19 12.26
N ARG A 246 3.44 9.14 13.15
CA ARG A 246 4.68 9.05 13.94
C ARG A 246 4.70 7.77 14.76
N ARG A 247 3.63 7.51 15.53
CA ARG A 247 3.46 6.29 16.34
C ARG A 247 3.51 5.03 15.50
N PHE A 248 2.94 5.04 14.29
CA PHE A 248 3.00 3.92 13.35
C PHE A 248 4.44 3.53 13.01
N THR A 249 5.34 4.51 12.81
CA THR A 249 6.78 4.23 12.61
C THR A 249 7.47 3.70 13.86
N GLU A 250 6.95 3.97 15.06
CA GLU A 250 7.48 3.47 16.34
C GLU A 250 7.06 2.02 16.64
N LEU A 251 6.13 1.45 15.85
CA LEU A 251 5.77 0.03 15.95
C LEU A 251 6.83 -0.89 15.34
N LEU A 252 7.78 -0.32 14.61
CA LEU A 252 8.89 -1.04 13.99
C LEU A 252 9.82 -1.63 15.07
N PRO A 253 10.36 -2.83 14.84
CA PRO A 253 11.39 -3.39 15.70
C PRO A 253 12.69 -2.59 15.61
N HIS A 254 13.64 -2.90 16.51
CA HIS A 254 14.96 -2.26 16.59
C HIS A 254 15.83 -2.33 15.32
N ASP A 255 15.46 -3.17 14.36
CA ASP A 255 16.11 -3.37 13.07
C ASP A 255 15.16 -3.05 11.90
N GLY A 256 13.98 -2.50 12.19
CA GLY A 256 12.96 -2.18 11.19
C GLY A 256 13.28 -0.93 10.37
N LEU A 257 12.66 -0.86 9.19
CA LEU A 257 12.79 0.26 8.25
C LEU A 257 11.50 1.06 8.14
N ALA A 258 11.60 2.39 8.29
CA ALA A 258 10.58 3.32 7.84
C ALA A 258 10.94 3.87 6.44
N VAL A 259 10.02 3.75 5.47
CA VAL A 259 10.11 4.41 4.16
C VAL A 259 9.06 5.52 4.13
N ILE A 260 9.49 6.78 4.01
CA ILE A 260 8.57 7.92 4.15
C ILE A 260 8.66 8.85 2.95
N GLY A 261 7.53 9.10 2.30
CA GLY A 261 7.37 10.10 1.25
C GLY A 261 7.42 11.51 1.81
N VAL A 262 8.37 12.33 1.38
CA VAL A 262 8.59 13.68 1.93
C VAL A 262 8.21 14.81 0.96
N ASP A 263 7.38 14.49 -0.05
CA ASP A 263 6.85 15.47 -0.99
C ASP A 263 5.85 16.44 -0.31
N CYS A 264 5.20 16.03 0.78
CA CYS A 264 4.39 16.90 1.63
C CYS A 264 5.07 17.25 2.96
N ALA A 265 4.83 18.46 3.46
CA ALA A 265 5.50 19.01 4.64
C ALA A 265 5.19 18.24 5.94
N SER A 266 3.98 17.72 6.07
CA SER A 266 3.51 16.88 7.19
C SER A 266 4.31 15.58 7.27
N ALA A 267 4.42 14.84 6.16
CA ALA A 267 5.19 13.59 6.12
C ALA A 267 6.70 13.84 6.28
N ALA A 268 7.23 14.95 5.74
CA ALA A 268 8.61 15.38 6.01
C ALA A 268 8.88 15.62 7.51
N ARG A 269 7.92 16.23 8.22
CA ARG A 269 8.00 16.44 9.67
C ARG A 269 7.96 15.11 10.42
N VAL A 270 7.08 14.20 10.03
CA VAL A 270 7.02 12.83 10.60
C VAL A 270 8.32 12.08 10.36
N ALA A 271 8.91 12.19 9.17
CA ALA A 271 10.21 11.58 8.88
C ALA A 271 11.33 12.10 9.79
N ALA A 272 11.39 13.42 10.00
CA ALA A 272 12.36 14.05 10.90
C ALA A 272 12.18 13.66 12.38
N MET A 273 10.96 13.28 12.78
CA MET A 273 10.63 12.85 14.14
C MET A 273 10.64 11.32 14.31
N SER A 274 10.81 10.56 13.23
CA SER A 274 10.77 9.10 13.30
C SER A 274 11.92 8.56 14.12
N ARG A 275 11.61 7.59 14.99
CA ARG A 275 12.58 6.90 15.85
C ARG A 275 12.87 5.48 15.36
N ALA A 276 12.46 5.16 14.14
CA ALA A 276 12.81 3.90 13.50
C ALA A 276 14.33 3.76 13.46
N ALA A 277 14.81 2.52 13.55
CA ALA A 277 16.25 2.25 13.50
C ALA A 277 16.89 2.77 12.22
N ARG A 278 16.13 2.68 11.12
CA ARG A 278 16.47 3.26 9.82
C ARG A 278 15.24 3.93 9.23
N THR A 279 15.45 5.13 8.69
CA THR A 279 14.46 5.87 7.92
C THR A 279 15.05 6.16 6.57
N VAL A 280 14.34 5.82 5.50
CA VAL A 280 14.69 6.18 4.11
C VAL A 280 13.61 7.13 3.61
N THR A 281 14.02 8.33 3.23
CA THR A 281 13.12 9.31 2.62
C THR A 281 13.06 9.14 1.11
N THR A 282 11.85 9.21 0.56
CA THR A 282 11.59 9.13 -0.89
C THR A 282 10.80 10.36 -1.34
N GLY A 283 10.96 10.79 -2.57
CA GLY A 283 10.16 11.90 -3.11
C GLY A 283 10.57 12.31 -4.50
N LEU A 284 9.75 13.14 -5.14
CA LEU A 284 10.04 13.73 -6.44
C LEU A 284 10.98 14.94 -6.35
N GLY A 285 11.04 15.61 -5.18
CA GLY A 285 11.93 16.74 -4.94
C GLY A 285 13.29 16.36 -4.35
N ASP A 286 14.25 17.28 -4.43
CA ASP A 286 15.67 17.08 -4.03
C ASP A 286 15.91 16.90 -2.51
N ARG A 287 14.85 16.93 -1.70
CA ARG A 287 14.91 16.83 -0.24
C ARG A 287 14.89 15.39 0.28
N ALA A 288 14.62 14.41 -0.60
CA ALA A 288 14.60 13.00 -0.25
C ALA A 288 15.93 12.32 -0.57
N GLU A 289 16.21 11.20 0.10
CA GLU A 289 17.38 10.37 -0.21
C GLU A 289 17.21 9.61 -1.53
N LEU A 290 16.01 9.10 -1.80
CA LEU A 290 15.70 8.40 -3.05
C LEU A 290 14.72 9.25 -3.89
N THR A 291 15.21 9.75 -5.03
CA THR A 291 14.46 10.67 -5.91
C THR A 291 14.37 10.15 -7.35
N ALA A 292 13.65 10.87 -8.21
CA ALA A 292 13.56 10.61 -9.64
C ALA A 292 14.21 11.75 -10.44
N GLY A 293 15.21 11.43 -11.25
CA GLY A 293 15.83 12.30 -12.26
C GLY A 293 15.45 11.89 -13.68
N ASP A 294 15.79 12.72 -14.67
CA ASP A 294 15.59 12.46 -16.10
C ASP A 294 14.15 12.00 -16.46
N LEU A 295 13.17 12.58 -15.75
CA LEU A 295 11.78 12.13 -15.83
C LEU A 295 11.14 12.53 -17.17
N VAL A 296 10.65 11.52 -17.88
CA VAL A 296 9.91 11.65 -19.13
C VAL A 296 8.55 10.98 -19.00
N GLN A 297 7.49 11.77 -19.14
CA GLN A 297 6.11 11.34 -19.10
C GLN A 297 5.54 11.20 -20.52
N LYS A 298 5.01 10.03 -20.87
CA LYS A 298 4.35 9.74 -22.15
C LYS A 298 2.98 9.09 -21.92
N SER A 299 2.20 8.91 -22.98
CA SER A 299 0.87 8.26 -22.90
C SER A 299 0.92 6.81 -22.42
N GLY A 300 2.06 6.12 -22.54
CA GLY A 300 2.25 4.75 -22.04
C GLY A 300 2.71 4.64 -20.58
N GLY A 301 2.92 5.77 -19.89
CA GLY A 301 3.44 5.82 -18.52
C GLY A 301 4.66 6.74 -18.38
N SER A 302 5.58 6.39 -17.48
CA SER A 302 6.70 7.25 -17.09
C SER A 302 8.03 6.52 -17.23
N ARG A 303 9.09 7.25 -17.60
CA ARG A 303 10.49 6.79 -17.57
C ARG A 303 11.31 7.75 -16.73
N PHE A 304 12.17 7.24 -15.86
CA PHE A 304 13.01 8.07 -14.99
C PHE A 304 14.23 7.29 -14.49
N THR A 305 15.25 8.02 -14.06
CA THR A 305 16.40 7.48 -13.34
C THR A 305 16.13 7.62 -11.84
N ALA A 306 16.06 6.52 -11.09
CA ALA A 306 16.03 6.62 -9.63
C ALA A 306 17.43 7.02 -9.14
N LEU A 307 17.50 8.04 -8.29
CA LEU A 307 18.73 8.60 -7.75
C LEU A 307 18.78 8.35 -6.25
N LEU A 308 19.88 7.76 -5.74
CA LEU A 308 20.13 7.63 -4.30
C LEU A 308 21.19 8.64 -3.87
N HIS A 309 20.83 9.57 -3.00
CA HIS A 309 21.63 10.73 -2.61
C HIS A 309 22.18 11.50 -3.82
N GLY A 310 21.31 11.72 -4.82
CA GLY A 310 21.64 12.42 -6.07
C GLY A 310 22.49 11.62 -7.05
N LYS A 311 22.85 10.36 -6.75
CA LYS A 311 23.62 9.50 -7.65
C LYS A 311 22.71 8.52 -8.39
N PRO A 312 22.87 8.35 -9.72
CA PRO A 312 22.12 7.35 -10.47
C PRO A 312 22.22 5.95 -9.87
N LEU A 313 21.07 5.33 -9.64
CA LEU A 313 20.96 3.98 -9.11
C LEU A 313 20.45 2.99 -10.15
N LEU A 314 19.28 3.27 -10.75
CA LEU A 314 18.63 2.39 -11.73
C LEU A 314 17.66 3.16 -12.64
N GLU A 315 17.53 2.72 -13.88
CA GLU A 315 16.54 3.27 -14.82
C GLU A 315 15.21 2.52 -14.70
N VAL A 316 14.11 3.25 -14.59
CA VAL A 316 12.76 2.71 -14.45
C VAL A 316 11.93 3.04 -15.67
N ALA A 317 11.24 2.05 -16.20
CA ALA A 317 10.10 2.23 -17.11
C ALA A 317 8.84 1.72 -16.42
N LEU A 318 7.91 2.63 -16.14
CA LEU A 318 6.69 2.36 -15.41
C LEU A 318 5.47 2.48 -16.34
N CYS A 319 4.69 1.40 -16.46
CA CYS A 319 3.47 1.36 -17.26
C CYS A 319 2.25 1.95 -16.50
N ALA A 320 2.47 3.02 -15.73
CA ALA A 320 1.42 3.74 -15.02
C ALA A 320 1.67 5.25 -15.18
N PRO A 321 0.68 6.04 -15.64
CA PRO A 321 0.85 7.47 -15.86
C PRO A 321 0.81 8.28 -14.55
N GLY A 322 1.30 9.51 -14.60
CA GLY A 322 1.26 10.46 -13.51
C GLY A 322 2.48 10.43 -12.57
N LEU A 323 2.82 11.61 -12.05
CA LEU A 323 3.94 11.82 -11.11
C LEU A 323 3.74 11.05 -9.79
N HIS A 324 2.51 10.97 -9.31
CA HIS A 324 2.17 10.20 -8.12
C HIS A 324 2.55 8.72 -8.23
N ASN A 325 2.48 8.12 -9.43
CA ASN A 325 2.90 6.74 -9.63
C ASN A 325 4.43 6.59 -9.68
N VAL A 326 5.16 7.65 -10.07
CA VAL A 326 6.62 7.71 -9.92
C VAL A 326 6.97 7.74 -8.42
N ALA A 327 6.30 8.56 -7.62
CA ALA A 327 6.49 8.58 -6.16
C ALA A 327 6.18 7.22 -5.51
N ASN A 328 5.06 6.59 -5.89
CA ASN A 328 4.72 5.23 -5.44
C ASN A 328 5.81 4.20 -5.80
N ALA A 329 6.39 4.30 -7.00
CA ALA A 329 7.47 3.43 -7.43
C ALA A 329 8.75 3.66 -6.61
N LEU A 330 9.09 4.89 -6.22
CA LEU A 330 10.24 5.17 -5.35
C LEU A 330 10.10 4.48 -3.98
N HIS A 331 8.90 4.47 -3.39
CA HIS A 331 8.66 3.70 -2.16
C HIS A 331 8.93 2.20 -2.38
N ALA A 332 8.44 1.63 -3.49
CA ALA A 332 8.65 0.23 -3.80
C ALA A 332 10.13 -0.11 -4.06
N ILE A 333 10.88 0.79 -4.69
CA ILE A 333 12.33 0.67 -4.87
C ILE A 333 13.03 0.64 -3.51
N ALA A 334 12.71 1.58 -2.62
CA ALA A 334 13.30 1.62 -1.28
C ALA A 334 13.08 0.30 -0.51
N VAL A 335 11.87 -0.26 -0.56
CA VAL A 335 11.57 -1.58 0.02
C VAL A 335 12.36 -2.69 -0.67
N GLY A 336 12.44 -2.70 -1.99
CA GLY A 336 13.20 -3.71 -2.74
C GLY A 336 14.69 -3.70 -2.39
N LEU A 337 15.29 -2.53 -2.25
CA LEU A 337 16.68 -2.36 -1.83
C LEU A 337 16.92 -2.87 -0.41
N GLU A 338 16.01 -2.57 0.53
CA GLU A 338 16.11 -3.06 1.90
C GLU A 338 16.08 -4.60 1.97
N LEU A 339 15.24 -5.20 1.15
CA LEU A 339 15.12 -6.66 1.03
C LEU A 339 16.26 -7.30 0.22
N ASN A 340 17.26 -6.51 -0.18
CA ASN A 340 18.41 -6.94 -1.00
C ASN A 340 18.00 -7.58 -2.32
N ILE A 341 16.87 -7.13 -2.90
CA ILE A 341 16.45 -7.59 -4.22
C ILE A 341 17.41 -6.99 -5.26
N PRO A 342 17.98 -7.80 -6.16
CA PRO A 342 18.79 -7.31 -7.27
C PRO A 342 18.09 -6.20 -8.06
N VAL A 343 18.83 -5.14 -8.39
CA VAL A 343 18.29 -3.95 -9.06
C VAL A 343 17.55 -4.28 -10.36
N ASP A 344 18.06 -5.22 -11.14
CA ASP A 344 17.44 -5.70 -12.38
C ASP A 344 16.07 -6.34 -12.13
N LEU A 345 15.89 -7.04 -11.00
CA LEU A 345 14.61 -7.62 -10.60
C LEU A 345 13.64 -6.56 -10.06
N ILE A 346 14.14 -5.52 -9.38
CA ILE A 346 13.31 -4.35 -9.00
C ILE A 346 12.75 -3.67 -10.26
N VAL A 347 13.62 -3.37 -11.23
CA VAL A 347 13.23 -2.77 -12.52
C VAL A 347 12.22 -3.66 -13.23
N ARG A 348 12.44 -4.97 -13.28
CA ARG A 348 11.52 -5.92 -13.89
C ARG A 348 10.15 -5.90 -13.21
N GLY A 349 10.10 -5.94 -11.88
CA GLY A 349 8.84 -5.92 -11.12
C GLY A 349 8.01 -4.67 -11.40
N LEU A 350 8.65 -3.49 -11.45
CA LEU A 350 7.98 -2.23 -11.76
C LEU A 350 7.53 -2.13 -13.22
N ARG A 351 8.33 -2.64 -14.16
CA ARG A 351 7.96 -2.69 -15.59
C ARG A 351 6.79 -3.63 -15.84
N ASP A 352 6.74 -4.75 -15.12
CA ASP A 352 5.72 -5.77 -15.29
C ASP A 352 4.43 -5.45 -14.49
N PHE A 353 4.43 -4.39 -13.67
CA PHE A 353 3.23 -3.84 -13.03
C PHE A 353 2.17 -3.44 -14.07
N ARG A 354 0.90 -3.78 -13.81
CA ARG A 354 -0.23 -3.54 -14.72
C ARG A 354 -1.34 -2.68 -14.11
N GLY A 355 -1.13 -2.12 -12.93
CA GLY A 355 -2.15 -1.32 -12.25
C GLY A 355 -3.03 -2.13 -11.31
N VAL A 356 -3.97 -1.40 -10.72
CA VAL A 356 -5.02 -1.91 -9.84
C VAL A 356 -6.34 -1.38 -10.42
N ARG A 357 -7.40 -2.20 -10.37
CA ARG A 357 -8.72 -1.76 -10.85
C ARG A 357 -9.13 -0.48 -10.13
N ARG A 358 -9.74 0.45 -10.89
CA ARG A 358 -10.12 1.79 -10.41
C ARG A 358 -8.94 2.66 -9.94
N ARG A 359 -7.70 2.42 -10.40
CA ARG A 359 -6.54 3.30 -10.17
C ARG A 359 -5.94 3.65 -11.53
N PHE A 360 -6.47 4.70 -12.15
CA PHE A 360 -6.27 5.05 -13.56
C PHE A 360 -6.48 3.84 -14.49
N ASP A 361 -7.61 3.15 -14.30
CA ASP A 361 -7.93 1.91 -14.98
C ASP A 361 -8.55 2.20 -16.35
N VAL A 362 -7.78 1.94 -17.41
CA VAL A 362 -8.22 2.15 -18.78
C VAL A 362 -9.22 1.05 -19.16
N LEU A 363 -10.50 1.37 -19.08
CA LEU A 363 -11.60 0.44 -19.39
C LEU A 363 -11.80 0.25 -20.90
N PHE A 364 -11.56 1.31 -21.66
CA PHE A 364 -11.70 1.32 -23.11
C PHE A 364 -10.72 2.29 -23.75
N ARG A 365 -10.20 1.95 -24.93
CA ARG A 365 -9.38 2.84 -25.75
C ARG A 365 -9.61 2.56 -27.22
N SER A 366 -9.82 3.63 -27.97
CA SER A 366 -9.81 3.69 -29.43
C SER A 366 -8.83 4.78 -29.91
N SER A 367 -8.82 5.08 -31.21
CA SER A 367 -8.09 6.23 -31.75
C SER A 367 -8.66 7.57 -31.27
N ASP A 368 -9.96 7.62 -30.92
CA ASP A 368 -10.69 8.88 -30.76
C ASP A 368 -11.17 9.12 -29.33
N VAL A 369 -11.30 8.06 -28.53
CA VAL A 369 -11.74 8.15 -27.14
C VAL A 369 -11.08 7.09 -26.26
N ALA A 370 -10.77 7.48 -25.03
CA ALA A 370 -10.40 6.59 -23.94
C ALA A 370 -11.35 6.78 -22.76
N VAL A 371 -11.74 5.68 -22.11
CA VAL A 371 -12.54 5.68 -20.88
C VAL A 371 -11.65 5.16 -19.76
N VAL A 372 -11.50 5.98 -18.72
CA VAL A 372 -10.67 5.70 -17.55
C VAL A 372 -11.54 5.73 -16.30
N ASP A 373 -11.43 4.72 -15.46
CA ASP A 373 -12.06 4.67 -14.13
C ASP A 373 -11.00 4.90 -13.04
N ASP A 374 -11.31 5.79 -12.10
CA ASP A 374 -10.45 6.11 -10.96
C ASP A 374 -11.26 6.21 -9.66
N TYR A 375 -10.66 5.78 -8.56
CA TYR A 375 -11.23 5.80 -7.22
C TYR A 375 -11.08 7.16 -6.51
N ALA A 376 -10.41 8.13 -7.14
CA ALA A 376 -10.16 9.46 -6.60
C ALA A 376 -11.44 10.11 -6.05
N HIS A 377 -11.46 10.31 -4.73
CA HIS A 377 -12.57 10.90 -3.99
C HIS A 377 -12.11 12.02 -3.04
N HIS A 378 -10.82 12.33 -3.02
CA HIS A 378 -10.22 13.47 -2.32
C HIS A 378 -9.71 14.47 -3.38
N PRO A 379 -9.80 15.80 -3.16
CA PRO A 379 -9.42 16.80 -4.15
C PRO A 379 -8.02 16.60 -4.75
N THR A 380 -7.01 16.30 -3.92
CA THR A 380 -5.65 15.99 -4.38
C THR A 380 -5.62 14.83 -5.37
N ALA A 381 -6.34 13.74 -5.06
CA ALA A 381 -6.41 12.56 -5.93
C ALA A 381 -7.15 12.89 -7.23
N VAL A 382 -8.20 13.71 -7.18
CA VAL A 382 -8.96 14.16 -8.36
C VAL A 382 -8.06 14.99 -9.28
N ALA A 383 -7.38 16.01 -8.74
CA ALA A 383 -6.46 16.86 -9.49
C ALA A 383 -5.33 16.03 -10.13
N THR A 384 -4.78 15.09 -9.36
CA THR A 384 -3.73 14.17 -9.81
C THR A 384 -4.21 13.25 -10.94
N THR A 385 -5.44 12.76 -10.87
CA THR A 385 -6.05 11.91 -11.91
C THR A 385 -6.26 12.70 -13.19
N ILE A 386 -6.76 13.93 -13.09
CA ILE A 386 -6.95 14.82 -14.24
C ILE A 386 -5.60 15.16 -14.90
N ALA A 387 -4.56 15.45 -14.10
CA ALA A 387 -3.22 15.68 -14.62
C ALA A 387 -2.67 14.44 -15.36
N ALA A 388 -2.88 13.24 -14.80
CA ALA A 388 -2.52 11.98 -15.46
C ALA A 388 -3.33 11.75 -16.75
N ALA A 389 -4.61 12.15 -16.78
CA ALA A 389 -5.45 12.08 -17.97
C ALA A 389 -4.93 12.99 -19.10
N ARG A 390 -4.48 14.21 -18.77
CA ARG A 390 -3.84 15.13 -19.74
C ARG A 390 -2.49 14.62 -20.26
N GLN A 391 -1.72 13.93 -19.41
CA GLN A 391 -0.51 13.22 -19.86
C GLN A 391 -0.88 12.06 -20.81
N TYR A 392 -1.93 11.32 -20.47
CA TYR A 392 -2.32 10.09 -21.16
C TYR A 392 -2.97 10.38 -22.53
N TRP A 393 -3.79 11.43 -22.60
CA TRP A 393 -4.62 11.77 -23.74
C TRP A 393 -4.32 13.19 -24.23
N PRO A 394 -3.98 13.39 -25.52
CA PRO A 394 -3.64 14.71 -26.06
C PRO A 394 -4.85 15.61 -26.31
N GLY A 395 -6.07 15.04 -26.30
CA GLY A 395 -7.31 15.77 -26.57
C GLY A 395 -8.02 16.24 -25.30
N ARG A 396 -9.32 16.47 -25.45
CA ARG A 396 -10.21 16.93 -24.37
C ARG A 396 -10.32 15.91 -23.23
N VAL A 397 -10.30 16.39 -21.99
CA VAL A 397 -10.54 15.62 -20.75
C VAL A 397 -11.91 15.98 -20.18
N VAL A 398 -12.80 15.00 -20.12
CA VAL A 398 -14.13 15.11 -19.49
C VAL A 398 -14.11 14.35 -18.17
N ALA A 399 -14.40 15.01 -17.05
CA ALA A 399 -14.46 14.40 -15.72
C ALA A 399 -15.91 14.14 -15.31
N ALA A 400 -16.29 12.86 -15.25
CA ALA A 400 -17.55 12.45 -14.61
C ALA A 400 -17.28 12.13 -13.13
N PHE A 401 -17.72 13.00 -12.23
CA PHE A 401 -17.37 12.97 -10.81
C PHE A 401 -18.61 12.73 -9.93
N GLN A 402 -18.49 11.74 -9.04
CA GLN A 402 -19.47 11.48 -7.97
C GLN A 402 -18.83 11.83 -6.63
N PRO A 403 -19.28 12.89 -5.94
CA PRO A 403 -18.81 13.19 -4.59
C PRO A 403 -19.14 12.04 -3.63
N HIS A 404 -18.23 11.72 -2.72
CA HIS A 404 -18.41 10.63 -1.75
C HIS A 404 -18.42 11.19 -0.33
N ARG A 405 -19.54 10.97 0.40
CA ARG A 405 -19.90 11.52 1.72
C ARG A 405 -20.25 13.01 1.69
N TYR A 406 -21.27 13.39 2.47
CA TYR A 406 -21.71 14.78 2.63
C TYR A 406 -20.68 15.58 3.43
N THR A 407 -20.19 15.01 4.52
CA THR A 407 -19.22 15.64 5.42
C THR A 407 -17.94 16.07 4.69
N ARG A 408 -17.36 15.16 3.88
CA ARG A 408 -16.16 15.46 3.06
C ARG A 408 -16.45 16.53 2.02
N THR A 409 -17.58 16.42 1.35
CA THR A 409 -17.99 17.40 0.32
C THR A 409 -18.11 18.79 0.93
N ALA A 410 -18.75 18.92 2.10
CA ALA A 410 -18.87 20.20 2.80
C ALA A 410 -17.52 20.76 3.26
N TYR A 411 -16.64 19.92 3.82
CA TYR A 411 -15.35 20.35 4.35
C TYR A 411 -14.34 20.76 3.26
N LEU A 412 -14.40 20.14 2.09
CA LEU A 412 -13.41 20.30 1.01
C LEU A 412 -14.00 20.90 -0.27
N ILE A 413 -15.15 21.59 -0.20
CA ILE A 413 -15.88 22.04 -1.39
C ILE A 413 -15.03 22.91 -2.31
N ASP A 414 -14.30 23.87 -1.75
CA ASP A 414 -13.44 24.79 -2.51
C ASP A 414 -12.25 24.05 -3.14
N ASP A 415 -11.72 23.04 -2.46
CA ASP A 415 -10.64 22.20 -2.99
C ASP A 415 -11.13 21.32 -4.13
N PHE A 416 -12.35 20.76 -4.04
CA PHE A 416 -12.95 20.02 -5.15
C PHE A 416 -13.15 20.88 -6.38
N VAL A 417 -13.64 22.12 -6.20
CA VAL A 417 -13.78 23.07 -7.31
C VAL A 417 -12.41 23.31 -7.96
N ARG A 418 -11.37 23.61 -7.18
CA ARG A 418 -10.00 23.78 -7.69
C ARG A 418 -9.48 22.55 -8.42
N ALA A 419 -9.71 21.35 -7.88
CA ALA A 419 -9.25 20.11 -8.48
C ALA A 419 -9.93 19.82 -9.83
N LEU A 420 -11.23 20.08 -9.93
CA LEU A 420 -12.04 19.80 -11.12
C LEU A 420 -11.83 20.81 -12.26
N ILE A 421 -11.40 22.05 -11.97
CA ILE A 421 -11.02 23.06 -12.98
C ILE A 421 -9.96 22.52 -13.96
N GLY A 422 -9.16 21.53 -13.54
CA GLY A 422 -8.19 20.91 -14.43
C GLY A 422 -8.80 20.19 -15.64
N ALA A 423 -10.08 19.85 -15.64
CA ALA A 423 -10.77 19.19 -16.75
C ALA A 423 -11.40 20.22 -17.70
N ASP A 424 -11.60 19.85 -18.97
CA ASP A 424 -12.22 20.73 -19.96
C ASP A 424 -13.75 20.76 -19.83
N GLU A 425 -14.34 19.68 -19.31
CA GLU A 425 -15.76 19.55 -19.02
C GLU A 425 -15.93 18.68 -17.76
N VAL A 426 -16.88 19.05 -16.90
CA VAL A 426 -17.13 18.36 -15.63
C VAL A 426 -18.62 18.03 -15.53
N LEU A 427 -18.93 16.74 -15.33
CA LEU A 427 -20.26 16.24 -15.04
C LEU A 427 -20.28 15.80 -13.58
N VAL A 428 -21.12 16.39 -12.76
CA VAL A 428 -21.22 16.06 -11.33
C VAL A 428 -22.55 15.36 -11.06
N THR A 429 -22.50 14.19 -10.41
CA THR A 429 -23.71 13.48 -9.96
C THR A 429 -24.13 13.91 -8.55
N ASP A 430 -25.26 13.40 -8.07
CA ASP A 430 -25.60 13.46 -6.64
C ASP A 430 -24.49 12.83 -5.77
N VAL A 431 -24.43 13.28 -4.52
CA VAL A 431 -23.48 12.79 -3.52
C VAL A 431 -23.80 11.33 -3.17
N TYR A 432 -22.80 10.45 -3.25
CA TYR A 432 -22.89 9.11 -2.68
C TYR A 432 -22.77 9.19 -1.16
N ALA A 433 -23.89 9.03 -0.46
CA ALA A 433 -24.00 9.25 0.99
C ALA A 433 -23.06 8.37 1.83
N ALA A 434 -22.79 7.13 1.42
CA ALA A 434 -22.00 6.16 2.18
C ALA A 434 -22.44 5.99 3.66
N GLY A 435 -23.75 6.11 3.92
CA GLY A 435 -24.35 6.00 5.25
C GLY A 435 -24.57 7.33 5.99
N GLU A 436 -24.16 8.46 5.42
CA GLU A 436 -24.42 9.79 5.99
C GLU A 436 -25.82 10.31 5.61
N GLN A 437 -26.39 11.16 6.46
CA GLN A 437 -27.60 11.91 6.11
C GLN A 437 -27.22 13.22 5.39
N PRO A 438 -28.04 13.69 4.43
CA PRO A 438 -27.80 14.91 3.67
C PRO A 438 -27.64 16.18 4.50
#